data_AF-A0A3B8MPS6-F1
#
_entry.id   AF-A0A3B8MPS6-F1
#
_cell.length_a   1.000
_cell.length_b   1.000
_cell.length_c   1.000
_cell.angle_alpha   90.00
_cell.angle_beta   90.00
_cell.angle_gamma   90.00
#
_symmetry.space_group_name_H-M   'P 1'
#
loop_
_entity.id
_entity.type
_entity.pdbx_description
1 polymer ?
#
loop_
_entity_poly.entity_id
_entity_poly.type
_entity_poly.pdbx_seq_one_letter_code
_entity_poly.pdbx_strand_id
1 'polypeptide(L)' 'MATSRARSPSVVSWLGAPREAAYAVLFLASEESSYVTGTELVVDGGHTAQ' A
#
# COMPACT_ATOMS: atom_id res chain seq x y z
N MET A 1 15.52 14.48 -4.79
CA MET A 1 15.00 14.23 -6.15
C MET A 1 13.72 13.42 -6.01
N ALA A 2 12.56 14.00 -6.33
CA ALA A 2 11.32 13.24 -6.41
C ALA A 2 11.34 12.46 -7.73
N THR A 3 11.61 11.16 -7.65
CA THR A 3 11.61 10.28 -8.83
C THR A 3 10.21 10.29 -9.43
N SER A 4 10.08 10.74 -10.67
CA SER A 4 8.83 10.68 -11.43
C SER A 4 8.31 9.23 -11.42
N ARG A 5 7.09 9.03 -10.91
CA ARG A 5 6.42 7.72 -10.89
C ARG A 5 5.66 7.50 -12.20
N ALA A 6 5.79 6.30 -12.77
CA ALA A 6 5.02 5.89 -13.93
C ALA A 6 3.51 5.86 -13.61
N ARG A 7 2.67 6.15 -14.60
CA ARG A 7 1.21 6.19 -14.44
C ARG A 7 0.59 4.79 -14.31
N SER A 8 -0.51 4.68 -13.59
CA SER A 8 -1.35 3.48 -13.42
C SER A 8 -2.81 3.82 -13.76
N PRO A 9 -3.59 2.89 -14.34
CA PRO A 9 -5.02 3.09 -14.59
C PRO A 9 -5.92 2.87 -13.35
N SER A 10 -5.34 2.54 -12.19
CA SER A 10 -6.06 2.42 -10.91
C SER A 10 -6.52 3.77 -10.35
N VAL A 11 -7.34 3.73 -9.28
CA VAL A 11 -7.79 4.93 -8.53
C VAL A 11 -6.60 5.81 -8.13
N VAL A 12 -5.51 5.20 -7.68
CA VAL A 12 -4.22 5.87 -7.56
C VAL A 12 -3.57 5.90 -8.95
N SER A 13 -3.31 7.10 -9.48
CA SER A 13 -2.89 7.31 -10.87
C SER A 13 -1.42 7.03 -11.17
N TRP A 14 -0.69 6.44 -10.22
CA TRP A 14 0.72 6.05 -10.36
C TRP A 14 0.95 4.63 -9.88
N LEU A 15 1.97 3.98 -10.46
CA LEU A 15 2.43 2.67 -10.01
C LEU A 15 2.98 2.78 -8.58
N GLY A 16 2.59 1.82 -7.73
CA GLY A 16 3.20 1.63 -6.42
C GLY A 16 4.69 1.31 -6.56
N ALA A 17 5.48 1.76 -5.58
CA ALA A 17 6.84 1.30 -5.41
C ALA A 17 6.87 0.22 -4.32
N PRO A 18 7.95 -0.57 -4.19
CA PRO A 18 8.08 -1.56 -3.11
C PRO A 18 7.90 -0.97 -1.70
N ARG A 19 8.17 0.33 -1.55
CA ARG A 19 8.05 1.04 -0.27
C ARG A 19 6.62 1.14 0.24
N GLU A 20 5.62 1.23 -0.64
CA GLU A 20 4.20 1.24 -0.24
C GLU A 20 3.83 -0.04 0.52
N ALA A 21 4.18 -1.20 -0.03
CA ALA A 21 3.95 -2.49 0.64
C ALA A 21 4.80 -2.61 1.92
N ALA A 22 6.06 -2.16 1.89
CA ALA A 22 6.95 -2.22 3.05
C ALA A 22 6.40 -1.42 4.25
N TYR A 23 5.76 -0.27 4.03
CA TYR A 23 5.14 0.49 5.12
C TYR A 23 3.90 -0.19 5.69
N ALA A 24 3.10 -0.87 4.86
CA ALA A 24 1.99 -1.67 5.36
C ALA A 24 2.47 -2.86 6.21
N VAL A 25 3.54 -3.53 5.77
CA VAL A 25 4.19 -4.58 6.58
C VAL A 25 4.75 -4.00 7.87
N LEU A 26 5.41 -2.84 7.81
CA LEU A 26 5.93 -2.16 9.00
C LEU A 26 4.82 -1.84 10.00
N PHE A 27 3.67 -1.33 9.53
CA PHE A 27 2.50 -1.11 10.37
C PHE A 27 2.02 -2.41 11.01
N LEU A 28 1.84 -3.49 10.24
CA LEU A 28 1.38 -4.79 10.78
C LEU A 28 2.38 -5.44 11.75
N ALA A 29 3.65 -5.10 11.65
CA ALA A 29 4.70 -5.57 12.56
C ALA A 29 4.87 -4.68 13.79
N SER A 30 4.11 -3.59 13.90
CA SER A 30 4.24 -2.59 14.96
C SER A 30 3.18 -2.73 16.05
N GLU A 31 3.38 -2.07 17.19
CA GLU A 31 2.41 -2.05 18.30
C GLU A 31 1.12 -1.32 17.92
N GLU A 32 1.19 -0.43 16.92
CA GLU A 32 0.07 0.31 16.37
C GLU A 32 -1.00 -0.61 15.74
N SER A 33 -0.65 -1.85 15.39
CA SER A 33 -1.59 -2.86 14.89
C SER A 33 -1.97 -3.91 15.94
N SER A 34 -1.78 -3.65 17.23
CA SER A 34 -1.99 -4.61 18.33
C SER A 34 -3.39 -5.25 18.41
N TYR A 35 -4.41 -4.66 17.78
CA TYR A 35 -5.76 -5.22 17.71
C TYR A 35 -6.23 -5.57 16.28
N VAL A 36 -5.32 -5.53 15.31
CA VAL A 36 -5.60 -5.85 13.90
C VAL A 36 -5.18 -7.29 13.64
N THR A 37 -6.16 -8.17 13.45
CA THR A 37 -5.93 -9.59 13.13
C THR A 37 -7.05 -10.14 12.26
N GLY A 38 -6.81 -11.25 11.57
CA GLY A 38 -7.81 -11.95 10.75
C GLY A 38 -8.34 -11.14 9.56
N THR A 39 -7.58 -10.14 9.10
CA THR A 39 -7.99 -9.24 8.01
C THR A 39 -6.85 -9.05 7.02
N GLU A 40 -7.20 -8.74 5.77
CA GLU A 40 -6.26 -8.43 4.70
C GLU A 40 -6.10 -6.92 4.56
N LEU A 41 -4.86 -6.43 4.62
CA LEU A 41 -4.52 -5.04 4.31
C LEU A 41 -4.06 -4.96 2.84
N VAL A 42 -4.98 -4.60 1.95
CA VAL A 42 -4.72 -4.52 0.51
C VAL A 42 -3.96 -3.23 0.17
N VAL A 43 -2.84 -3.37 -0.54
CA VAL A 43 -1.97 -2.25 -0.97
C VAL A 43 -1.72 -2.35 -2.48
N ASP A 44 -2.70 -1.94 -3.27
CA ASP A 44 -2.68 -2.12 -4.72
C ASP A 44 -3.02 -0.85 -5.51
N GLY A 45 -3.14 0.30 -4.84
CA GLY A 45 -3.54 1.55 -5.50
C GLY A 45 -5.02 1.59 -5.92
N GLY A 46 -5.85 0.68 -5.40
CA GLY A 46 -7.28 0.61 -5.65
C GLY A 46 -7.64 -0.23 -6.88
N HIS A 47 -6.81 -1.21 -7.28
CA HIS A 47 -7.11 -2.12 -8.39
C HIS A 47 -8.23 -3.11 -8.05
N THR A 48 -8.27 -3.61 -6.81
CA THR A 48 -9.21 -4.65 -6.37
C THR A 48 -10.57 -4.08 -5.95
N ALA A 49 -10.68 -2.75 -5.81
CA ALA A 49 -11.85 -2.07 -5.25
C ALA A 49 -12.70 -1.30 -6.30
N GLN A 50 -12.48 -1.55 -7.59
CA GLN A 50 -13.20 -0.89 -8.69
C GLN A 50 -14.48 -1.62 -9.09
#